data_AF-A0A5J4W6X2-F1
#
_entry.id   AF-A0A5J4W6X2-F1
#
_cell.length_a   1.000
_cell.length_b   1.000
_cell.length_c   1.000
_cell.angle_alpha   90.00
_cell.angle_beta   90.00
_cell.angle_gamma   90.00
#
_symmetry.space_group_name_H-M   'P 1'
#
loop_
_entity.id
_entity.type
_entity.pdbx_description
1 polymer ?
#
loop_
_entity_poly.entity_id
_entity_poly.type
_entity_poly.pdbx_seq_one_letter_code
_entity_poly.pdbx_strand_id
1 'polypeptide(L)'
;MTKVLSPCLFVHGCGGSILYGKDLLTGKTTQIYPKLLGGDKTSQRFMLVDLDSNANTHQRDQTTEVYAPQDNYGLYACATLLPQLQFMHDYHAYFIDIQKLLKKNGYTEGKNMFGYSYDWRKSIIELIPSFLERVEEVYQISGQKRLTIISHSAGSLIVRTAFALIPDFFSERIKNWIGIASAFQGTSRLLDCWLRGYALGIPEMFVKRRTFRELQLTCQMAHWLIEPLHFRDEDSTSKYIK
;
A
#
# COMPACT_ATOMS: atom_id res chain seq x y z
N MET A 1 1.49 31.46 -20.76
CA MET A 1 1.09 31.20 -19.36
C MET A 1 1.64 29.83 -18.95
N THR A 2 2.50 29.75 -17.94
CA THR A 2 2.96 28.47 -17.39
C THR A 2 1.82 27.82 -16.61
N LYS A 3 1.40 26.62 -17.02
CA LYS A 3 0.36 25.84 -16.34
C LYS A 3 0.80 25.54 -14.91
N VAL A 4 0.06 26.05 -13.91
CA VAL A 4 0.34 25.74 -12.50
C VAL A 4 -0.19 24.35 -12.20
N LEU A 5 0.72 23.40 -11.97
CA LEU A 5 0.38 22.02 -11.63
C LEU A 5 0.08 21.89 -10.14
N SER A 6 -1.03 21.23 -9.81
CA SER A 6 -1.33 20.84 -8.43
C SER A 6 -0.40 19.69 -8.02
N PRO A 7 0.19 19.73 -6.82
CA PRO A 7 1.04 18.65 -6.32
C PRO A 7 0.26 17.33 -6.24
N CYS A 8 0.95 16.22 -6.49
CA CYS A 8 0.37 14.88 -6.53
C CYS A 8 1.00 13.99 -5.45
N LEU A 9 0.17 13.27 -4.70
CA LEU A 9 0.58 12.28 -3.71
C LEU A 9 0.04 10.90 -4.08
N PHE A 10 0.95 9.95 -4.31
CA PHE A 10 0.59 8.55 -4.59
C PHE A 10 0.39 7.76 -3.30
N VAL A 11 -0.69 6.98 -3.23
CA VAL A 11 -1.01 6.09 -2.10
C VAL A 11 -1.21 4.68 -2.64
N HIS A 12 -0.23 3.80 -2.41
CA HIS A 12 -0.29 2.43 -2.90
C HIS A 12 -1.28 1.57 -2.10
N GLY A 13 -1.60 0.37 -2.59
CA GLY A 13 -2.41 -0.63 -1.89
C GLY A 13 -1.58 -1.69 -1.17
N CYS A 14 -2.24 -2.77 -0.73
CA CYS A 14 -1.59 -3.91 -0.10
C CYS A 14 -0.58 -4.57 -1.07
N GLY A 15 0.66 -4.78 -0.62
CA GLY A 15 1.76 -5.24 -1.47
C GLY A 15 2.18 -4.26 -2.58
N GLY A 16 1.71 -3.01 -2.52
CA GLY A 16 2.00 -2.00 -3.54
C GLY A 16 3.32 -1.25 -3.33
N SER A 17 4.17 -1.70 -2.39
CA SER A 17 5.48 -1.11 -2.16
C SER A 17 6.53 -2.13 -1.74
N ILE A 18 7.78 -1.81 -2.02
CA ILE A 18 8.95 -2.51 -1.50
C ILE A 18 8.98 -2.40 0.03
N LEU A 19 9.28 -3.52 0.71
CA LEU A 19 9.63 -3.52 2.13
C LEU A 19 11.08 -3.95 2.33
N TYR A 20 11.75 -3.26 3.24
CA TYR A 20 13.05 -3.65 3.78
C TYR A 20 12.89 -4.24 5.18
N GLY A 21 13.73 -5.22 5.49
CA GLY A 21 13.90 -5.79 6.81
C GLY A 21 15.31 -5.50 7.32
N LYS A 22 15.40 -4.96 8.54
CA LYS A 22 16.64 -4.72 9.27
C LYS A 22 16.76 -5.73 10.40
N ASP A 23 17.87 -6.45 10.41
CA ASP A 23 18.27 -7.31 11.52
C ASP A 23 18.86 -6.41 12.61
N LEU A 24 18.22 -6.38 13.78
CA LEU A 24 18.60 -5.49 14.89
C LEU A 24 19.87 -5.95 15.61
N LEU A 25 20.23 -7.23 15.51
CA LEU A 25 21.45 -7.77 16.13
C LEU A 25 22.68 -7.42 15.30
N THR A 26 22.57 -7.48 13.97
CA THR A 26 23.69 -7.25 13.05
C THR A 26 23.69 -5.87 12.39
N GLY A 27 22.57 -5.15 12.48
CA GLY A 27 22.33 -3.90 11.76
C GLY A 27 22.12 -4.06 10.25
N LYS A 28 22.13 -5.29 9.72
CA LYS A 28 22.05 -5.54 8.28
C LYS A 28 20.63 -5.33 7.75
N THR A 29 20.52 -4.51 6.70
CA THR A 29 19.25 -4.25 5.99
C THR A 29 19.20 -5.02 4.67
N THR A 30 18.04 -5.59 4.34
CA THR A 30 17.80 -6.27 3.05
C THR A 30 16.38 -6.05 2.55
N GLN A 31 16.18 -6.00 1.23
CA GLN A 31 14.83 -6.01 0.65
C GLN A 31 14.19 -7.37 0.96
N ILE A 32 13.01 -7.36 1.58
CA ILE A 32 12.28 -8.56 1.99
C ILE A 32 11.01 -8.78 1.15
N TYR A 33 10.47 -7.72 0.56
CA TYR A 33 9.35 -7.81 -0.35
C TYR A 33 9.48 -6.80 -1.50
N PRO A 34 9.17 -7.22 -2.73
CA PRO A 34 9.24 -8.61 -3.20
C PRO A 34 10.67 -9.16 -3.13
N LYS A 35 10.84 -10.48 -3.14
CA LYS A 35 12.15 -11.15 -3.05
C LYS A 35 12.21 -12.32 -4.03
N LEU A 36 13.21 -12.32 -4.90
CA LEU A 36 13.43 -13.41 -5.87
C LEU A 36 14.07 -14.63 -5.22
N LEU A 37 15.19 -14.44 -4.52
CA LEU A 37 15.95 -15.55 -3.93
C LEU A 37 15.67 -15.65 -2.43
N GLY A 38 15.28 -16.85 -1.99
CA GLY A 38 15.02 -17.14 -0.58
C GLY A 38 13.73 -16.51 -0.04
N GLY A 39 12.76 -16.20 -0.90
CA GLY A 39 11.52 -15.52 -0.55
C GLY A 39 10.82 -16.15 0.65
N ASP A 40 10.69 -17.48 0.70
CA ASP A 40 10.07 -18.17 1.83
C ASP A 40 10.79 -17.93 3.17
N LYS A 41 12.12 -18.15 3.20
CA LYS A 41 12.94 -17.97 4.42
C LYS A 41 12.91 -16.51 4.90
N THR A 42 12.99 -15.57 3.96
CA THR A 42 12.92 -14.14 4.27
C THR A 42 11.53 -13.74 4.77
N SER A 43 10.47 -14.26 4.16
CA SER A 43 9.09 -14.01 4.58
C SER A 43 8.83 -14.52 6.00
N GLN A 44 9.23 -15.75 6.29
CA GLN A 44 9.06 -16.38 7.61
C GLN A 44 9.80 -15.62 8.70
N ARG A 45 10.97 -15.07 8.39
CA ARG A 45 11.77 -14.30 9.35
C ARG A 45 11.24 -12.89 9.58
N PHE A 46 10.94 -12.15 8.51
CA PHE A 46 10.71 -10.70 8.62
C PHE A 46 9.24 -10.30 8.48
N MET A 47 8.45 -11.01 7.69
CA MET A 47 7.14 -10.52 7.27
C MET A 47 6.00 -10.91 8.21
N LEU A 48 6.15 -11.97 9.00
CA LEU A 48 5.10 -12.42 9.92
C LEU A 48 4.91 -11.42 11.05
N VAL A 49 3.67 -10.98 11.21
CA VAL A 49 3.21 -10.08 12.27
C VAL A 49 2.20 -10.78 13.16
N ASP A 50 2.01 -10.28 14.36
CA ASP A 50 0.95 -10.65 15.30
C ASP A 50 0.23 -9.39 15.78
N LEU A 51 -0.91 -9.58 16.44
CA LEU A 51 -1.68 -8.47 17.03
C LEU A 51 -1.36 -8.35 18.52
N ASP A 52 -1.13 -7.13 18.98
CA ASP A 52 -1.09 -6.85 20.41
C ASP A 52 -2.51 -6.76 21.02
N SER A 53 -2.60 -6.52 22.32
CA SER A 53 -3.88 -6.37 23.04
C SER A 53 -4.72 -5.19 22.58
N ASN A 54 -4.12 -4.24 21.86
CA ASN A 54 -4.77 -3.05 21.31
C ASN A 54 -5.08 -3.22 19.80
N ALA A 55 -4.91 -4.44 19.27
CA ALA A 55 -5.03 -4.76 17.84
C ALA A 55 -4.05 -3.99 16.92
N ASN A 56 -2.92 -3.53 17.46
CA ASN A 56 -1.83 -3.00 16.65
C ASN A 56 -0.96 -4.14 16.12
N THR A 57 -0.32 -3.87 14.98
CA THR A 57 0.56 -4.80 14.29
C THR A 57 1.94 -4.77 14.95
N HIS A 58 2.40 -5.90 15.47
CA HIS A 58 3.77 -6.06 15.96
C HIS A 58 4.51 -7.18 15.22
N GLN A 59 5.83 -7.00 15.08
CA GLN A 59 6.69 -8.00 14.45
C GLN A 59 6.75 -9.26 15.31
N ARG A 60 6.60 -10.44 14.69
CA ARG A 60 6.74 -11.71 15.43
C ARG A 60 8.18 -11.94 15.89
N ASP A 61 9.15 -11.68 15.02
CA ASP A 61 10.57 -11.71 15.37
C ASP A 61 11.00 -10.33 15.90
N GLN A 62 11.16 -10.23 17.23
CA GLN A 62 11.56 -9.02 17.96
C GLN A 62 13.01 -8.58 17.66
N THR A 63 13.79 -9.41 16.98
CA THR A 63 15.14 -9.06 16.52
C THR A 63 15.14 -8.42 15.13
N THR A 64 13.96 -8.11 14.59
CA THR A 64 13.81 -7.52 13.26
C THR A 64 12.92 -6.29 13.26
N GLU A 65 13.26 -5.35 12.38
CA GLU A 65 12.45 -4.19 12.06
C GLU A 65 12.10 -4.22 10.57
N VAL A 66 10.88 -3.82 10.22
CA VAL A 66 10.43 -3.76 8.82
C VAL A 66 9.83 -2.40 8.52
N TYR A 67 10.19 -1.86 7.36
CA TYR A 67 9.77 -0.55 6.92
C TYR A 67 9.71 -0.44 5.40
N ALA A 68 8.90 0.48 4.90
CA ALA A 68 8.95 0.90 3.51
C ALA A 68 9.98 2.04 3.34
N PRO A 69 10.87 1.96 2.35
CA PRO A 69 11.88 2.99 2.10
C PRO A 69 11.20 4.30 1.68
N GLN A 70 11.70 5.43 2.18
CA GLN A 70 11.18 6.78 1.87
C GLN A 70 11.98 7.49 0.77
N ASP A 71 12.91 6.79 0.13
CA ASP A 71 13.75 7.27 -0.95
C ASP A 71 12.94 7.91 -2.09
N ASN A 72 13.56 8.91 -2.73
CA ASN A 72 12.93 9.69 -3.78
C ASN A 72 11.55 10.23 -3.37
N TYR A 73 11.46 10.82 -2.18
CA TYR A 73 10.22 11.41 -1.65
C TYR A 73 9.07 10.40 -1.55
N GLY A 74 9.41 9.16 -1.15
CA GLY A 74 8.49 8.03 -1.04
C GLY A 74 8.02 7.46 -2.38
N LEU A 75 8.54 7.92 -3.52
CA LEU A 75 8.19 7.42 -4.86
C LEU A 75 8.89 6.11 -5.19
N TYR A 76 10.09 5.88 -4.66
CA TYR A 76 10.90 4.71 -5.02
C TYR A 76 10.18 3.40 -4.70
N ALA A 77 9.71 3.24 -3.46
CA ALA A 77 9.15 1.96 -3.00
C ALA A 77 7.92 1.53 -3.80
N CYS A 78 7.11 2.49 -4.25
CA CYS A 78 5.87 2.25 -4.97
C CYS A 78 5.96 2.49 -6.48
N ALA A 79 7.15 2.75 -7.03
CA ALA A 79 7.36 2.89 -8.47
C ALA A 79 7.40 1.51 -9.14
N THR A 80 8.37 0.69 -8.74
CA THR A 80 8.73 -0.58 -9.36
C THR A 80 9.13 -1.57 -8.28
N LEU A 81 8.38 -2.65 -8.09
CA LEU A 81 8.53 -3.56 -6.94
C LEU A 81 9.73 -4.52 -7.08
N LEU A 82 10.05 -4.97 -8.29
CA LEU A 82 11.21 -5.83 -8.60
C LEU A 82 12.14 -5.17 -9.63
N PRO A 83 12.87 -4.10 -9.26
CA PRO A 83 13.72 -3.38 -10.20
C PRO A 83 14.85 -4.25 -10.79
N GLN A 84 15.13 -5.42 -10.22
CA GLN A 84 16.11 -6.37 -10.76
C GLN A 84 15.61 -7.10 -12.03
N LEU A 85 14.32 -7.05 -12.34
CA LEU A 85 13.70 -7.74 -13.49
C LEU A 85 13.20 -6.74 -14.55
N GLN A 86 14.02 -5.73 -14.88
CA GLN A 86 13.66 -4.62 -15.77
C GLN A 86 13.02 -5.06 -17.10
N PHE A 87 13.37 -6.24 -17.62
CA PHE A 87 12.85 -6.79 -18.87
C PHE A 87 11.42 -7.34 -18.78
N MET A 88 10.84 -7.48 -17.58
CA MET A 88 9.47 -8.00 -17.37
C MET A 88 8.55 -6.93 -16.79
N HIS A 89 8.48 -5.76 -17.46
CA HIS A 89 7.79 -4.54 -16.99
C HIS A 89 6.45 -4.80 -16.28
N ASP A 90 5.56 -5.55 -16.91
CA ASP A 90 4.20 -5.82 -16.38
C ASP A 90 4.18 -6.63 -15.08
N TYR A 91 5.24 -7.36 -14.75
CA TYR A 91 5.34 -8.14 -13.50
C TYR A 91 5.83 -7.34 -12.30
N HIS A 92 6.36 -6.13 -12.52
CA HIS A 92 7.04 -5.39 -11.45
C HIS A 92 6.76 -3.89 -11.44
N ALA A 93 6.19 -3.32 -12.49
CA ALA A 93 5.72 -1.95 -12.52
C ALA A 93 4.51 -1.76 -11.60
N TYR A 94 4.54 -0.71 -10.79
CA TYR A 94 3.40 -0.29 -9.98
C TYR A 94 2.96 1.13 -10.37
N PHE A 95 3.52 2.18 -9.76
CA PHE A 95 3.24 3.56 -10.18
C PHE A 95 4.23 4.13 -11.20
N ILE A 96 5.28 3.41 -11.60
CA ILE A 96 6.34 3.96 -12.46
C ILE A 96 5.81 4.56 -13.77
N ASP A 97 4.78 3.98 -14.39
CA ASP A 97 4.24 4.51 -15.65
C ASP A 97 3.40 5.76 -15.44
N ILE A 98 2.66 5.83 -14.34
CA ILE A 98 1.96 7.06 -13.96
C ILE A 98 2.98 8.15 -13.65
N GLN A 99 4.06 7.81 -12.93
CA GLN A 99 5.16 8.75 -12.66
C GLN A 99 5.80 9.25 -13.97
N LYS A 100 6.11 8.37 -14.93
CA LYS A 100 6.64 8.75 -16.26
C LYS A 100 5.67 9.65 -17.02
N LEU A 101 4.38 9.33 -17.01
CA LEU A 101 3.34 10.14 -17.64
C LEU A 101 3.28 11.55 -17.02
N LEU A 102 3.28 11.66 -15.69
CA LEU A 102 3.26 12.95 -15.00
C LEU A 102 4.53 13.75 -15.30
N LYS A 103 5.72 13.13 -15.30
CA LYS A 103 6.98 13.80 -15.69
C LYS A 103 6.91 14.39 -17.09
N LYS A 104 6.40 13.63 -18.06
CA LYS A 104 6.18 14.11 -19.44
C LYS A 104 5.24 15.33 -19.49
N ASN A 105 4.39 15.49 -18.49
CA ASN A 105 3.46 16.60 -18.34
C ASN A 105 3.94 17.71 -17.38
N GLY A 106 5.25 17.74 -17.05
CA GLY A 106 5.87 18.83 -16.29
C GLY A 106 5.88 18.65 -14.77
N TYR A 107 5.56 17.45 -14.27
CA TYR A 107 5.78 17.10 -12.87
C TYR A 107 7.27 16.81 -12.59
N THR A 108 7.69 17.05 -11.36
CA THR A 108 9.05 16.88 -10.86
C THR A 108 8.97 16.27 -9.45
N GLU A 109 9.70 15.18 -9.24
CA GLU A 109 9.84 14.54 -7.93
C GLU A 109 10.25 15.53 -6.85
N GLY A 110 9.65 15.41 -5.67
CA GLY A 110 10.01 16.26 -4.52
C GLY A 110 9.55 17.70 -4.61
N LYS A 111 9.00 18.13 -5.76
CA LYS A 111 8.44 19.48 -5.94
C LYS A 111 6.93 19.48 -6.06
N ASN A 112 6.39 18.62 -6.92
CA ASN A 112 4.94 18.49 -7.13
C ASN A 112 4.53 17.03 -7.36
N MET A 113 5.41 16.07 -7.12
CA MET A 113 5.16 14.64 -7.23
C MET A 113 5.81 13.90 -6.06
N PHE A 114 5.01 13.17 -5.29
CA PHE A 114 5.40 12.55 -4.02
C PHE A 114 4.72 11.20 -3.86
N GLY A 115 5.32 10.31 -3.07
CA GLY A 115 4.74 9.02 -2.70
C GLY A 115 4.56 8.90 -1.20
N TYR A 116 3.45 8.28 -0.79
CA TYR A 116 3.26 7.76 0.55
C TYR A 116 3.53 6.27 0.52
N SER A 117 4.78 5.91 0.80
CA SER A 117 5.19 4.51 0.94
C SER A 117 5.15 4.10 2.40
N TYR A 118 4.49 3.00 2.70
CA TYR A 118 4.23 2.57 4.08
C TYR A 118 4.28 1.04 4.22
N ASP A 119 4.41 0.57 5.46
CA ASP A 119 4.31 -0.85 5.78
C ASP A 119 2.86 -1.31 5.60
N TRP A 120 2.58 -1.92 4.46
CA TRP A 120 1.23 -2.34 4.07
C TRP A 120 0.70 -3.53 4.87
N ARG A 121 1.44 -4.05 5.85
CA ARG A 121 0.96 -5.09 6.77
C ARG A 121 0.14 -4.51 7.92
N LYS A 122 0.35 -3.22 8.23
CA LYS A 122 -0.32 -2.50 9.32
C LYS A 122 -1.80 -2.26 9.05
N SER A 123 -2.57 -2.04 10.11
CA SER A 123 -3.98 -1.66 9.98
C SER A 123 -4.13 -0.25 9.42
N ILE A 124 -5.31 0.08 8.91
CA ILE A 124 -5.58 1.44 8.43
C ILE A 124 -5.44 2.46 9.56
N ILE A 125 -5.92 2.13 10.77
CA ILE A 125 -5.87 3.04 11.93
C ILE A 125 -4.43 3.39 12.30
N GLU A 126 -3.52 2.40 12.29
CA GLU A 126 -2.09 2.63 12.54
C GLU A 126 -1.42 3.50 11.49
N LEU A 127 -1.95 3.51 10.25
CA LEU A 127 -1.37 4.24 9.12
C LEU A 127 -1.91 5.66 8.98
N ILE A 128 -2.97 6.03 9.70
CA ILE A 128 -3.56 7.37 9.61
C ILE A 128 -2.60 8.46 10.11
N PRO A 129 -1.95 8.35 11.28
CA PRO A 129 -1.02 9.38 11.75
C PRO A 129 0.08 9.70 10.73
N SER A 130 0.78 8.67 10.23
CA SER A 130 1.85 8.86 9.23
C SER A 130 1.32 9.36 7.87
N PHE A 131 0.07 9.03 7.53
CA PHE A 131 -0.57 9.57 6.33
C PHE A 131 -0.84 11.08 6.47
N LEU A 132 -1.32 11.54 7.63
CA LEU A 132 -1.54 12.96 7.91
C LEU A 132 -0.22 13.73 7.87
N GLU A 133 0.82 13.21 8.52
CA GLU A 133 2.17 13.78 8.49
C GLU A 133 2.67 13.93 7.05
N ARG A 134 2.52 12.90 6.23
CA ARG A 134 2.92 12.95 4.82
C ARG A 134 2.12 13.98 4.02
N VAL A 135 0.82 14.08 4.25
CA VAL A 135 -0.04 15.08 3.57
C VAL A 135 0.36 16.50 3.97
N GLU A 136 0.62 16.74 5.25
CA GLU A 136 1.08 18.04 5.75
C GLU A 136 2.45 18.40 5.18
N GLU A 137 3.41 17.47 5.19
CA GLU A 137 4.74 17.67 4.62
C GLU A 137 4.64 18.09 3.14
N VAL A 138 3.86 17.36 2.34
CA VAL A 138 3.70 17.67 0.91
C VAL A 138 2.98 19.00 0.70
N TYR A 139 2.00 19.31 1.54
CA TYR A 139 1.29 20.60 1.49
C TYR A 139 2.26 21.76 1.72
N GLN A 140 3.12 21.67 2.75
CA GLN A 140 4.11 22.70 3.04
C GLN A 140 5.19 22.82 1.96
N ILE A 141 5.79 21.70 1.52
CA ILE A 141 6.81 21.69 0.44
C ILE A 141 6.24 22.30 -0.85
N SER A 142 4.95 22.08 -1.12
CA SER A 142 4.29 22.59 -2.32
C SER A 142 3.86 24.06 -2.23
N GLY A 143 4.26 24.77 -1.16
CA GLY A 143 3.88 26.16 -0.92
C GLY A 143 2.39 26.30 -0.58
N GLN A 144 1.87 25.39 0.25
CA GLN A 144 0.48 25.37 0.72
C GLN A 144 -0.54 25.27 -0.42
N LYS A 145 -0.14 24.62 -1.52
CA LYS A 145 -1.04 24.32 -2.63
C LYS A 145 -1.79 23.04 -2.33
N ARG A 146 -3.11 23.09 -2.53
CA ARG A 146 -3.96 21.91 -2.42
C ARG A 146 -3.51 20.80 -3.37
N LEU A 147 -3.43 19.59 -2.86
CA LEU A 147 -2.83 18.42 -3.49
C LEU A 147 -3.90 17.50 -4.10
N THR A 148 -3.51 16.78 -5.14
CA THR A 148 -4.30 15.69 -5.72
C THR A 148 -3.77 14.37 -5.16
N ILE A 149 -4.64 13.58 -4.54
CA ILE A 149 -4.28 12.23 -4.10
C ILE A 149 -4.63 11.25 -5.22
N ILE A 150 -3.68 10.39 -5.57
CA ILE A 150 -3.90 9.25 -6.46
C ILE A 150 -3.70 7.98 -5.63
N SER A 151 -4.77 7.27 -5.34
CA SER A 151 -4.72 6.04 -4.55
C SER A 151 -5.05 4.82 -5.41
N HIS A 152 -4.53 3.66 -5.02
CA HIS A 152 -4.83 2.39 -5.69
C HIS A 152 -5.28 1.32 -4.69
N SER A 153 -6.30 0.53 -5.06
CA SER A 153 -6.75 -0.65 -4.32
C SER A 153 -7.01 -0.36 -2.84
N ALA A 154 -6.36 -1.07 -1.92
CA ALA A 154 -6.49 -0.88 -0.48
C ALA A 154 -6.03 0.51 0.00
N GLY A 155 -5.16 1.20 -0.73
CA GLY A 155 -4.71 2.55 -0.40
C GLY A 155 -5.85 3.56 -0.38
N SER A 156 -6.87 3.33 -1.20
CA SER A 156 -8.10 4.13 -1.21
C SER A 156 -8.89 4.02 0.08
N LEU A 157 -8.75 2.93 0.84
CA LEU A 157 -9.38 2.80 2.15
C LEU A 157 -8.70 3.70 3.19
N ILE A 158 -7.38 3.86 3.13
CA ILE A 158 -6.65 4.79 4.01
C ILE A 158 -7.16 6.21 3.79
N VAL A 159 -7.22 6.63 2.52
CA VAL A 159 -7.69 7.98 2.14
C VAL A 159 -9.13 8.20 2.59
N ARG A 160 -10.03 7.24 2.29
CA ARG A 160 -11.45 7.33 2.67
C ARG A 160 -11.62 7.44 4.18
N THR A 161 -10.97 6.57 4.94
CA THR A 161 -11.09 6.56 6.40
C THR A 161 -10.52 7.84 7.00
N ALA A 162 -9.38 8.32 6.52
CA ALA A 162 -8.80 9.57 7.00
C ALA A 162 -9.71 10.78 6.71
N PHE A 163 -10.29 10.85 5.51
CA PHE A 163 -11.26 11.91 5.16
C PHE A 163 -12.49 11.89 6.07
N ALA A 164 -12.99 10.70 6.41
CA ALA A 164 -14.14 10.55 7.29
C ALA A 164 -13.84 10.94 8.74
N LEU A 165 -12.63 10.65 9.23
CA LEU A 165 -12.25 10.93 10.62
C LEU A 165 -11.81 12.38 10.85
N ILE A 166 -11.19 13.02 9.86
CA ILE A 166 -10.57 14.36 10.02
C ILE A 166 -10.90 15.27 8.84
N PRO A 167 -12.19 15.54 8.57
CA PRO A 167 -12.64 16.23 7.36
C PRO A 167 -12.06 17.64 7.22
N ASP A 168 -11.95 18.39 8.31
CA ASP A 168 -11.47 19.78 8.29
C ASP A 168 -10.04 19.88 7.76
N PHE A 169 -9.14 19.01 8.26
CA PHE A 169 -7.75 18.93 7.81
C PHE A 169 -7.64 18.73 6.29
N PHE A 170 -8.43 17.80 5.75
CA PHE A 170 -8.39 17.46 4.32
C PHE A 170 -9.12 18.47 3.44
N SER A 171 -10.18 19.12 3.92
CA SER A 171 -10.91 20.15 3.17
C SER A 171 -10.01 21.34 2.78
N GLU A 172 -9.04 21.66 3.63
CA GLU A 172 -8.07 22.73 3.40
C GLU A 172 -6.94 22.32 2.46
N ARG A 173 -6.54 21.04 2.47
CA ARG A 173 -5.31 20.54 1.85
C ARG A 173 -5.52 19.76 0.57
N ILE A 174 -6.69 19.16 0.36
CA ILE A 174 -6.96 18.31 -0.80
C ILE A 174 -7.75 19.09 -1.85
N LYS A 175 -7.30 19.01 -3.11
CA LYS A 175 -8.01 19.54 -4.27
C LYS A 175 -8.88 18.47 -4.92
N ASN A 176 -8.30 17.31 -5.19
CA ASN A 176 -8.95 16.18 -5.85
C ASN A 176 -8.49 14.87 -5.23
N TRP A 177 -9.34 13.85 -5.30
CA TRP A 177 -8.96 12.47 -5.03
C TRP A 177 -9.34 11.58 -6.21
N ILE A 178 -8.36 10.86 -6.74
CA ILE A 178 -8.50 9.90 -7.83
C ILE A 178 -8.23 8.51 -7.24
N GLY A 179 -9.28 7.70 -7.08
CA GLY A 179 -9.16 6.31 -6.64
C GLY A 179 -9.14 5.36 -7.84
N ILE A 180 -8.09 4.54 -7.96
CA ILE A 180 -7.91 3.55 -9.02
C ILE A 180 -8.19 2.16 -8.45
N ALA A 181 -9.17 1.44 -9.04
CA ALA A 181 -9.55 0.09 -8.59
C ALA A 181 -9.76 -0.02 -7.06
N SER A 182 -10.39 1.00 -6.47
CA SER A 182 -10.54 1.14 -5.02
C SER A 182 -11.37 0.02 -4.42
N ALA A 183 -10.82 -0.66 -3.41
CA ALA A 183 -11.49 -1.76 -2.73
C ALA A 183 -12.47 -1.27 -1.65
N PHE A 184 -13.38 -0.34 -2.00
CA PHE A 184 -14.27 0.33 -1.06
C PHE A 184 -15.17 -0.61 -0.26
N GLN A 185 -15.51 -1.76 -0.83
CA GLN A 185 -16.35 -2.80 -0.23
C GLN A 185 -15.60 -4.14 -0.13
N GLY A 186 -14.26 -4.11 -0.03
CA GLY A 186 -13.45 -5.31 0.10
C GLY A 186 -13.19 -6.06 -1.21
N THR A 187 -12.78 -7.32 -1.10
CA THR A 187 -12.48 -8.20 -2.25
C THR A 187 -12.74 -9.68 -1.97
N SER A 188 -13.38 -10.35 -2.92
CA SER A 188 -13.66 -11.79 -2.88
C SER A 188 -12.38 -12.63 -2.96
N ARG A 189 -11.29 -12.06 -3.48
CA ARG A 189 -9.96 -12.68 -3.52
C ARG A 189 -9.45 -13.05 -2.14
N LEU A 190 -9.90 -12.36 -1.08
CA LEU A 190 -9.46 -12.62 0.28
C LEU A 190 -9.79 -14.06 0.74
N LEU A 191 -10.88 -14.65 0.25
CA LEU A 191 -11.19 -16.06 0.53
C LEU A 191 -10.12 -17.01 -0.03
N ASP A 192 -9.63 -16.76 -1.24
CA ASP A 192 -8.53 -17.54 -1.84
C ASP A 192 -7.21 -17.31 -1.08
N CYS A 193 -6.95 -16.07 -0.64
CA CYS A 193 -5.82 -15.74 0.23
C CYS A 193 -5.84 -16.58 1.52
N TRP A 194 -6.98 -16.68 2.20
CA TRP A 194 -7.10 -17.42 3.46
C TRP A 194 -7.13 -18.93 3.29
N LEU A 195 -7.69 -19.44 2.19
CA LEU A 195 -7.78 -20.89 1.96
C LEU A 195 -6.49 -21.45 1.38
N ARG A 196 -5.93 -20.81 0.35
CA ARG A 196 -4.82 -21.34 -0.45
C ARG A 196 -3.57 -20.48 -0.39
N GLY A 197 -3.70 -19.21 -0.04
CA GLY A 197 -2.63 -18.23 -0.14
C GLY A 197 -2.53 -17.63 -1.54
N TYR A 198 -2.26 -16.34 -1.61
CA TYR A 198 -2.07 -15.64 -2.88
C TYR A 198 -0.84 -14.73 -2.81
N ALA A 199 0.21 -15.06 -3.56
CA ALA A 199 1.48 -14.34 -3.51
C ALA A 199 1.49 -13.00 -4.26
N LEU A 200 0.32 -12.35 -4.41
CA LEU A 200 0.17 -11.04 -5.05
C LEU A 200 0.78 -10.98 -6.47
N GLY A 201 0.63 -12.08 -7.23
CA GLY A 201 1.17 -12.22 -8.58
C GLY A 201 2.62 -12.70 -8.66
N ILE A 202 3.34 -12.84 -7.53
CA ILE A 202 4.70 -13.38 -7.51
C ILE A 202 4.65 -14.89 -7.83
N PRO A 203 5.42 -15.38 -8.82
CA PRO A 203 5.50 -16.80 -9.15
C PRO A 203 5.93 -17.69 -7.96
N GLU A 204 5.36 -18.89 -7.87
CA GLU A 204 5.60 -19.84 -6.77
C GLU A 204 7.06 -20.30 -6.65
N MET A 205 7.84 -20.21 -7.73
CA MET A 205 9.28 -20.50 -7.71
C MET A 205 10.08 -19.54 -6.82
N PHE A 206 9.56 -18.35 -6.54
CA PHE A 206 10.21 -17.35 -5.69
C PHE A 206 9.66 -17.36 -4.26
N VAL A 207 8.35 -17.60 -4.10
CA VAL A 207 7.71 -17.71 -2.79
C VAL A 207 6.47 -18.59 -2.85
N LYS A 208 6.33 -19.52 -1.91
CA LYS A 208 5.20 -20.44 -1.87
C LYS A 208 3.93 -19.72 -1.43
N ARG A 209 2.79 -20.11 -2.01
CA ARG A 209 1.46 -19.63 -1.59
C ARG A 209 1.21 -19.84 -0.11
N ARG A 210 1.64 -20.97 0.46
CA ARG A 210 1.52 -21.27 1.89
C ARG A 210 2.19 -20.21 2.76
N THR A 211 3.36 -19.73 2.38
CA THR A 211 4.07 -18.70 3.14
C THR A 211 3.32 -17.38 3.10
N PHE A 212 2.79 -17.00 1.93
CA PHE A 212 1.93 -15.81 1.82
C PHE A 212 0.60 -15.98 2.54
N ARG A 213 0.04 -17.18 2.61
CA ARG A 213 -1.15 -17.48 3.40
C ARG A 213 -0.92 -17.15 4.87
N GLU A 214 0.19 -17.59 5.44
CA GLU A 214 0.54 -17.31 6.84
C GLU A 214 0.65 -15.81 7.10
N LEU A 215 1.29 -15.06 6.19
CA LEU A 215 1.33 -13.60 6.24
C LEU A 215 -0.06 -12.97 6.14
N GLN A 216 -0.89 -13.45 5.21
CA GLN A 216 -2.22 -12.88 4.94
C GLN A 216 -3.22 -13.11 6.07
N LEU A 217 -3.02 -14.15 6.88
CA LEU A 217 -3.83 -14.44 8.06
C LEU A 217 -3.53 -13.48 9.22
N THR A 218 -2.37 -12.83 9.23
CA THR A 218 -2.00 -11.90 10.32
C THR A 218 -1.86 -10.45 9.87
N CYS A 219 -1.71 -10.21 8.57
CA CYS A 219 -1.69 -8.89 7.94
C CYS A 219 -3.03 -8.15 8.15
N GLN A 220 -3.01 -7.06 8.92
CA GLN A 220 -4.21 -6.31 9.24
C GLN A 220 -4.84 -5.66 8.02
N MET A 221 -4.05 -5.12 7.10
CA MET A 221 -4.57 -4.56 5.85
C MET A 221 -5.40 -5.57 5.05
N ALA A 222 -5.06 -6.87 5.11
CA ALA A 222 -5.85 -7.90 4.45
C ALA A 222 -7.25 -8.04 5.08
N HIS A 223 -7.37 -7.89 6.40
CA HIS A 223 -8.66 -7.94 7.11
C HIS A 223 -9.55 -6.72 6.83
N TRP A 224 -8.96 -5.56 6.53
CA TRP A 224 -9.72 -4.39 6.04
C TRP A 224 -10.33 -4.59 4.64
N LEU A 225 -9.94 -5.65 3.93
CA LEU A 225 -10.47 -6.01 2.62
C LEU A 225 -11.56 -7.08 2.68
N ILE A 226 -12.05 -7.44 3.87
CA ILE A 226 -13.20 -8.33 4.02
C ILE A 226 -14.43 -7.66 3.39
N GLU A 227 -15.11 -8.41 2.51
CA GLU A 227 -16.35 -7.93 1.91
C GLU A 227 -17.46 -7.88 2.97
N PRO A 228 -18.20 -6.77 3.07
CA PRO A 228 -19.34 -6.72 3.98
C PRO A 228 -20.47 -7.61 3.42
N LEU A 229 -21.15 -8.34 4.30
CA LEU A 229 -22.17 -9.32 3.92
C LEU A 229 -23.28 -8.73 3.04
N HIS A 230 -23.71 -7.50 3.32
CA HIS A 230 -24.76 -6.82 2.56
C HIS A 230 -24.37 -6.51 1.10
N PHE A 231 -23.07 -6.45 0.78
CA PHE A 231 -22.63 -6.20 -0.60
C PHE A 231 -22.83 -7.42 -1.51
N ARG A 232 -22.96 -8.63 -0.95
CA ARG A 232 -23.18 -9.86 -1.72
C ARG A 232 -24.65 -10.16 -1.99
N ASP A 233 -25.57 -9.67 -1.15
CA ASP A 233 -26.92 -10.24 -1.01
C ASP A 233 -28.09 -9.33 -1.44
N GLU A 234 -27.87 -8.29 -2.25
CA GLU A 234 -29.00 -7.46 -2.71
C GLU A 234 -29.80 -7.98 -3.92
N ASP A 235 -29.48 -9.12 -4.56
CA ASP A 235 -30.20 -9.47 -5.81
C ASP A 235 -30.30 -10.96 -6.22
N SER A 236 -30.65 -11.89 -5.32
CA SER A 236 -31.05 -13.24 -5.77
C SER A 236 -32.19 -13.96 -5.03
N THR A 237 -32.67 -13.47 -3.89
CA THR A 237 -33.75 -14.14 -3.12
C THR A 237 -35.12 -13.45 -3.18
N SER A 238 -35.20 -12.24 -3.76
CA SER A 238 -36.47 -11.49 -3.90
C SER A 238 -37.26 -11.82 -5.18
N LYS A 239 -36.64 -12.47 -6.19
CA LYS A 239 -37.27 -12.70 -7.50
C LYS A 239 -37.97 -14.06 -7.68
N TYR A 240 -37.98 -14.94 -6.67
CA TYR A 240 -38.57 -16.29 -6.79
C TYR A 240 -39.67 -16.61 -5.76
N ILE A 241 -40.26 -15.60 -5.13
CA ILE A 241 -41.50 -15.78 -4.33
C ILE A 241 -42.55 -14.80 -4.85
N LYS A 242 -43.22 -15.19 -5.93
CA LYS A 242 -44.60 -14.82 -6.25
C LYS A 242 -45.29 -16.00 -6.92
#